data_AF-G0MH02-F1
#
_entry.id   AF-G0MH02-F1
#
_cell.length_a   1.000
_cell.length_b   1.000
_cell.length_c   1.000
_cell.angle_alpha   90.00
_cell.angle_beta   90.00
_cell.angle_gamma   90.00
#
_symmetry.space_group_name_H-M   'P 1'
#
loop_
_entity.id
_entity.type
_entity.pdbx_description
1 polymer ?
#
loop_
_entity_poly.entity_id
_entity_poly.type
_entity_poly.pdbx_seq_one_letter_code
_entity_poly.pdbx_strand_id
1 'polypeptide(L)'
;MWISFKVISTEDLYRDTNQEICREFYLPVMTLEGFEENVRRVSGSFKPLIIVGGFFYLHQENLAAMEHRSFLIHDGPQSLICSHVENNENGFAKAVEAIHHELNLN
;
A
#
# COMPACT_ATOMS: atom_id res chain seq x y z
N MET A 1 3.87 0.70 16.61
CA MET A 1 2.84 1.41 15.81
C MET A 1 1.98 0.40 15.08
N TRP A 2 0.69 0.70 14.96
CA TRP A 2 -0.23 -0.11 14.18
C TRP A 2 -0.23 0.34 12.72
N ILE A 3 -0.26 -0.64 11.82
CA ILE A 3 -0.33 -0.46 10.37
C ILE A 3 -1.49 -1.28 9.88
N SER A 4 -2.40 -0.62 9.16
CA SER A 4 -3.57 -1.23 8.58
C SER A 4 -3.32 -1.41 7.09
N PHE A 5 -3.76 -2.53 6.52
CA PHE A 5 -3.60 -2.78 5.09
C PHE A 5 -4.73 -3.61 4.50
N LYS A 6 -4.87 -3.50 3.19
CA LYS A 6 -5.79 -4.29 2.36
C LYS A 6 -5.03 -4.80 1.15
N VAL A 7 -5.18 -6.09 0.84
CA VAL A 7 -4.73 -6.63 -0.45
C VAL A 7 -5.89 -6.51 -1.44
N ILE A 8 -5.64 -5.98 -2.62
CA ILE A 8 -6.65 -5.76 -3.67
C ILE A 8 -6.26 -6.47 -4.97
N SER A 9 -7.22 -7.19 -5.55
CA SER A 9 -7.06 -7.86 -6.84
C SER A 9 -7.04 -6.86 -7.99
N THR A 10 -6.56 -7.29 -9.17
CA THR A 10 -6.67 -6.46 -10.38
C THR A 10 -8.11 -6.15 -10.70
N GLU A 11 -9.01 -7.13 -10.58
CA GLU A 11 -10.43 -6.97 -10.89
C GLU A 11 -11.10 -5.96 -9.95
N ASP A 12 -10.75 -5.99 -8.66
CA ASP A 12 -11.29 -5.08 -7.65
C ASP A 12 -10.67 -3.68 -7.71
N LEU A 13 -9.47 -3.49 -8.27
CA LEU A 13 -8.97 -2.14 -8.54
C LEU A 13 -9.90 -1.37 -9.48
N TYR A 14 -10.50 -2.06 -10.46
CA TYR A 14 -11.42 -1.47 -11.43
C TYR A 14 -12.89 -1.48 -10.98
N ARG A 15 -13.19 -2.03 -9.80
CA ARG A 15 -14.56 -2.16 -9.28
C ARG A 15 -14.64 -1.54 -7.89
N ASP A 16 -15.53 -0.58 -7.68
CA ASP A 16 -15.75 0.03 -6.36
C ASP A 16 -16.54 -0.92 -5.43
N THR A 17 -15.93 -2.04 -5.05
CA THR A 17 -16.62 -3.16 -4.39
C THR A 17 -16.41 -3.18 -2.88
N ASN A 18 -15.29 -2.70 -2.36
CA ASN A 18 -15.04 -2.64 -0.92
C ASN A 18 -13.89 -1.68 -0.57
N GLN A 19 -14.12 -0.73 0.34
CA GLN A 19 -13.11 0.23 0.83
C GLN A 19 -12.57 -0.11 2.24
N GLU A 20 -13.09 -1.15 2.90
CA GLU A 20 -12.65 -1.53 4.24
C GLU A 20 -11.23 -2.08 4.24
N ILE A 21 -10.43 -1.64 5.22
CA ILE A 21 -9.04 -2.07 5.40
C ILE A 21 -9.02 -3.19 6.44
N CYS A 22 -8.77 -4.41 5.98
CA CYS A 22 -9.17 -5.61 6.73
C CYS A 22 -8.11 -6.20 7.66
N ARG A 23 -6.83 -5.83 7.53
CA ARG A 23 -5.75 -6.47 8.29
C ARG A 23 -4.84 -5.45 8.97
N GLU A 24 -4.41 -5.76 10.18
CA GLU A 24 -3.51 -4.92 10.96
C GLU A 24 -2.30 -5.69 11.44
N PHE A 25 -1.15 -5.02 11.52
CA PHE A 25 0.03 -5.54 12.20
C PHE A 25 0.74 -4.44 12.97
N TYR A 26 1.49 -4.86 13.99
CA TYR A 26 2.26 -3.96 14.84
C TYR A 26 3.73 -3.98 14.43
N LEU A 27 4.28 -2.81 14.12
CA LEU A 27 5.73 -2.59 13.98
C LEU A 27 6.24 -1.71 15.12
N PRO A 28 7.20 -2.16 15.95
CA PRO A 28 7.78 -1.31 16.98
C PRO A 28 8.45 -0.05 16.39
N VAL A 29 9.15 -0.20 15.27
CA VAL A 29 9.84 0.86 14.52
C VAL A 29 9.50 0.70 13.03
N MET A 30 9.23 1.80 12.34
CA MET A 30 8.99 1.79 10.88
C MET A 30 10.32 1.83 10.14
N THR A 31 10.95 0.67 9.96
CA THR A 31 12.06 0.51 9.01
C THR A 31 11.51 0.10 7.65
N LEU A 32 12.18 0.49 6.57
CA LEU A 32 11.78 0.07 5.22
C LEU A 32 11.80 -1.46 5.09
N GLU A 33 12.85 -2.10 5.57
CA GLU A 33 13.00 -3.56 5.54
C GLU A 33 11.88 -4.28 6.30
N GLY A 34 11.56 -3.84 7.52
CA GLY A 34 10.51 -4.45 8.33
C GLY A 34 9.12 -4.24 7.72
N PHE A 35 8.89 -3.09 7.08
CA PHE A 35 7.67 -2.83 6.33
C PHE A 35 7.57 -3.76 5.12
N GLU A 36 8.63 -3.86 4.31
CA GLU A 36 8.69 -4.75 3.15
C GLU A 36 8.43 -6.22 3.52
N GLU A 37 9.09 -6.72 4.56
CA GLU A 37 8.90 -8.10 5.02
C GLU A 37 7.43 -8.37 5.40
N ASN A 38 6.79 -7.44 6.11
CA ASN A 38 5.40 -7.58 6.48
C ASN A 38 4.47 -7.52 5.27
N VAL A 39 4.72 -6.60 4.33
CA VAL A 39 3.95 -6.51 3.09
C VAL A 39 4.06 -7.81 2.27
N ARG A 40 5.27 -8.37 2.13
CA ARG A 40 5.51 -9.66 1.45
C ARG A 40 4.78 -10.81 2.16
N ARG A 41 4.84 -10.85 3.50
CA ARG A 41 4.16 -11.87 4.30
C ARG A 41 2.64 -11.85 4.10
N VAL A 42 2.05 -10.65 4.04
CA VAL A 42 0.60 -10.51 3.98
C VAL A 42 0.03 -10.63 2.57
N SER A 43 0.81 -10.24 1.56
CA SER A 43 0.48 -10.48 0.15
C SER A 43 0.77 -11.91 -0.29
N GLY A 44 1.69 -12.61 0.38
CA GLY A 44 2.17 -13.94 -0.01
C GLY A 44 3.12 -13.92 -1.21
N SER A 45 3.65 -12.75 -1.57
CA SER A 45 4.47 -12.52 -2.77
C SER A 45 5.86 -11.99 -2.39
N PHE A 46 6.88 -12.45 -3.11
CA PHE A 46 8.28 -12.05 -2.91
C PHE A 46 8.77 -11.06 -3.98
N LYS A 47 7.85 -10.52 -4.78
CA LYS A 47 8.19 -9.56 -5.83
C LYS A 47 8.79 -8.28 -5.22
N PRO A 48 9.57 -7.50 -6.00
CA PRO A 48 10.00 -6.16 -5.61
C PRO A 48 8.82 -5.32 -5.11
N LEU A 49 9.01 -4.59 -4.02
CA LEU A 49 7.97 -3.73 -3.45
C LEU A 49 8.19 -2.28 -3.90
N ILE A 50 7.15 -1.67 -4.42
CA ILE A 50 7.08 -0.24 -4.74
C ILE A 50 6.11 0.39 -3.75
N ILE A 51 6.53 1.48 -3.10
CA ILE A 51 5.72 2.16 -2.09
C ILE A 51 5.43 3.58 -2.56
N VAL A 52 4.15 3.93 -2.67
CA VAL A 52 3.68 5.22 -3.19
C VAL A 52 2.70 5.90 -2.24
N GLY A 53 2.68 7.24 -2.27
CA GLY A 53 1.69 8.08 -1.61
C GLY A 53 1.18 9.10 -2.61
N GLY A 54 -0.02 8.87 -3.15
CA GLY A 54 -0.42 9.53 -4.40
C GLY A 54 0.58 9.19 -5.52
N PHE A 55 1.05 10.18 -6.26
CA PHE A 55 1.99 9.98 -7.37
C PHE A 55 3.48 10.04 -6.97
N PHE A 56 3.79 10.03 -5.67
CA PHE A 56 5.16 10.13 -5.18
C PHE A 56 5.62 8.83 -4.53
N TYR A 57 6.88 8.46 -4.73
CA TYR A 57 7.51 7.36 -3.99
C TYR A 57 7.71 7.75 -2.53
N LEU A 58 7.38 6.84 -1.62
CA LEU A 58 7.60 7.01 -0.19
C LEU A 58 8.91 6.34 0.23
N HIS A 59 9.76 7.11 0.89
CA HIS A 59 10.98 6.61 1.52
C HIS A 59 10.76 6.39 3.02
N GLN A 60 11.75 5.77 3.69
CA GLN A 60 11.67 5.47 5.12
C GLN A 60 11.31 6.69 5.99
N GLU A 61 11.88 7.86 5.69
CA GLU A 61 11.59 9.10 6.41
C GLU A 61 10.12 9.50 6.31
N ASN A 62 9.53 9.32 5.12
CA ASN A 62 8.11 9.56 4.90
C ASN A 62 7.28 8.58 5.73
N LEU A 63 7.61 7.28 5.67
CA LEU A 63 6.89 6.22 6.39
C LEU A 63 6.92 6.42 7.91
N ALA A 64 8.06 6.87 8.44
CA ALA A 64 8.21 7.17 9.88
C ALA A 64 7.35 8.36 10.32
N ALA A 65 7.24 9.39 9.47
CA ALA A 65 6.52 10.63 9.76
C ALA A 65 4.99 10.55 9.61
N MET A 66 4.46 9.48 8.99
CA MET A 66 3.01 9.36 8.74
C MET A 66 2.20 9.17 10.03
N GLU A 67 1.18 10.01 10.22
CA GLU A 67 0.24 9.90 11.33
C GLU A 67 -0.73 8.72 11.15
N HIS A 68 -1.25 8.55 9.93
CA HIS A 68 -2.14 7.45 9.55
C HIS A 68 -1.43 6.50 8.61
N ARG A 69 -1.44 5.20 8.94
CA ARG A 69 -0.61 4.17 8.30
C ARG A 69 -1.48 3.06 7.73
N SER A 70 -2.32 3.48 6.79
CA SER A 70 -3.25 2.62 6.06
C SER A 70 -2.74 2.41 4.65
N PHE A 71 -2.65 1.17 4.18
CA PHE A 71 -2.05 0.87 2.87
C PHE A 71 -2.91 -0.07 2.02
N LEU A 72 -2.99 0.20 0.73
CA LEU A 72 -3.58 -0.66 -0.27
C LEU A 72 -2.46 -1.38 -1.03
N ILE A 73 -2.49 -2.70 -1.04
CA ILE A 73 -1.44 -3.54 -1.64
C ILE A 73 -2.04 -4.23 -2.86
N HIS A 74 -1.46 -3.98 -4.02
CA HIS A 74 -1.77 -4.68 -5.25
C HIS A 74 -0.62 -5.61 -5.64
N ASP A 75 -0.95 -6.86 -5.97
CA ASP A 75 0.02 -7.84 -6.48
C ASP A 75 0.02 -7.85 -8.01
N GLY A 76 0.87 -6.98 -8.59
CA GLY A 76 1.04 -6.87 -10.04
C GLY A 76 1.91 -7.98 -10.62
N PRO A 77 2.07 -8.07 -11.96
CA PRO A 77 2.83 -9.14 -12.59
C PRO A 77 4.31 -9.18 -12.19
N GLN A 78 4.95 -8.01 -12.06
CA GLN A 78 6.39 -7.87 -11.83
C GLN A 78 6.75 -7.33 -10.44
N SER A 79 5.84 -6.60 -9.80
CA SER A 79 6.07 -5.92 -8.52
C SER A 79 4.81 -5.98 -7.64
N LEU A 80 5.04 -5.85 -6.33
CA LEU A 80 4.00 -5.43 -5.39
C LEU A 80 3.94 -3.91 -5.40
N ILE A 81 2.75 -3.33 -5.49
CA ILE A 81 2.55 -1.88 -5.38
C ILE A 81 1.76 -1.62 -4.11
N CYS A 82 2.35 -0.87 -3.18
CA CYS A 82 1.77 -0.52 -1.90
C CYS A 82 1.52 0.99 -1.85
N SER A 83 0.24 1.36 -1.81
CA SER A 83 -0.21 2.75 -1.89
C SER A 83 -0.78 3.21 -0.57
N HIS A 84 -0.34 4.37 -0.08
CA HIS A 84 -0.88 4.96 1.14
C HIS A 84 -2.32 5.44 0.95
N VAL A 85 -3.17 5.07 1.90
CA VAL A 85 -4.55 5.52 2.03
C VAL A 85 -4.59 6.67 3.03
N GLU A 86 -4.74 7.89 2.53
CA GLU A 86 -4.91 9.09 3.37
C GLU A 86 -6.17 8.99 4.23
N ASN A 87 -6.14 9.56 5.44
CA ASN A 87 -7.32 9.64 6.32
C ASN A 87 -8.23 10.81 5.92
N ASN A 88 -8.72 10.81 4.68
CA ASN A 88 -9.69 11.77 4.17
C ASN A 88 -10.73 11.07 3.28
N GLU A 89 -11.78 11.79 2.91
CA GLU A 89 -12.94 11.26 2.18
C GLU A 89 -12.57 10.54 0.87
N ASN A 90 -11.43 10.89 0.25
CA ASN A 90 -10.98 10.35 -1.03
C ASN A 90 -9.69 9.51 -0.94
N GLY A 91 -9.23 9.15 0.26
CA GLY A 91 -7.94 8.49 0.45
C GLY A 91 -7.84 7.16 -0.28
N PHE A 92 -8.91 6.37 -0.29
CA PHE A 92 -8.95 5.09 -1.00
C PHE A 92 -8.90 5.27 -2.51
N ALA A 93 -9.70 6.19 -3.06
CA ALA A 93 -9.71 6.49 -4.49
C ALA A 93 -8.34 6.98 -4.97
N LYS A 94 -7.69 7.89 -4.23
CA LYS A 94 -6.32 8.34 -4.53
C LYS A 94 -5.31 7.19 -4.47
N ALA A 95 -5.46 6.28 -3.52
CA ALA A 95 -4.58 5.13 -3.40
C ALA A 95 -4.70 4.20 -4.62
N VAL A 96 -5.93 4.00 -5.12
CA VAL A 96 -6.22 3.26 -6.35
C VAL A 96 -5.64 3.97 -7.58
N GLU A 97 -5.83 5.28 -7.71
CA GLU A 97 -5.27 6.09 -8.81
C GLU A 97 -3.73 6.01 -8.86
N ALA A 98 -3.08 6.05 -7.69
CA ALA A 98 -1.64 5.88 -7.58
C ALA A 98 -1.17 4.51 -8.08
N ILE A 99 -1.88 3.43 -7.71
CA ILE A 99 -1.57 2.08 -8.19
C ILE A 99 -1.74 1.99 -9.71
N HIS A 100 -2.82 2.55 -10.26
CA HIS A 100 -3.02 2.58 -11.71
C HIS A 100 -1.93 3.37 -12.42
N HIS A 101 -1.51 4.50 -11.85
CA HIS A 101 -0.43 5.30 -12.42
C HIS A 101 0.86 4.48 -12.51
N GLU A 102 1.27 3.82 -11.43
CA GLU A 102 2.48 2.98 -11.40
C GLU A 102 2.38 1.78 -12.34
N LEU A 103 1.20 1.16 -12.46
CA LEU A 103 0.97 0.08 -13.44
C LEU A 103 1.09 0.54 -14.89
N ASN A 104 0.81 1.81 -15.20
CA ASN A 104 0.90 2.36 -16.55
C ASN A 104 2.32 2.82 -16.94
N LEU A 105 3.22 2.98 -15.96
CA LEU A 105 4.62 3.35 -16.21
C LEU A 105 5.51 2.14 -16.54
N ASN A 106 5.07 0.93 -16.18
CA ASN A 106 5.78 -0.34 -16.36
C ASN A 106 5.19 -1.17 -17.52
#